data_AF-A0A8J3J7N9-F1
#
_entry.id   AF-A0A8J3J7N9-F1
#
_cell.length_a   1.000
_cell.length_b   1.000
_cell.length_c   1.000
_cell.angle_alpha   90.00
_cell.angle_beta   90.00
_cell.angle_gamma   90.00
#
_symmetry.space_group_name_H-M   'P 1'
#
loop_
_entity.id
_entity.type
_entity.pdbx_description
1 polymer ?
#
loop_
_entity_poly.entity_id
_entity_poly.type
_entity_poly.pdbx_seq_one_letter_code
_entity_poly.pdbx_strand_id
1 'polypeptide(L)'
;MPRARPGRDRTGMGVLRIWTTAYRAGTWRRFGYVLLGLPLGVAGLVLALAGRWRTAARWQERAARWADLPDPDPATPGRTLGAAVLSVLTGAVGWAVTQYLGFLVLYSVGYPLRNYVGAGDGETAPLVPWLHLSFHQAPPGAWASTYHSAWGGPTLAGAWAVHAGLVLLTLFPLLAWTIRGLARLQRAPLRHRPATRAVRLAS
;
A
#
# COMPACT_ATOMS: atom_id res chain seq x y z
N MET A 1 25.61 25.45 38.17
CA MET A 1 24.26 25.89 37.74
C MET A 1 23.88 25.18 36.45
N PRO A 2 22.82 24.35 36.41
CA PRO A 2 22.38 23.66 35.21
C PRO A 2 21.54 24.60 34.34
N ARG A 3 21.95 24.83 33.08
CA ARG A 3 21.15 25.55 32.08
C ARG A 3 19.92 24.70 31.72
N ALA A 4 18.73 25.15 32.10
CA ALA A 4 17.48 24.62 31.61
C ALA A 4 17.45 24.74 30.07
N ARG A 5 17.38 23.62 29.36
CA ARG A 5 17.17 23.64 27.91
C ARG A 5 15.72 24.02 27.65
N PRO A 6 15.44 25.07 26.84
CA PRO A 6 14.08 25.44 26.51
C PRO A 6 13.36 24.26 25.87
N GLY A 7 12.20 23.93 26.43
CA GLY A 7 11.32 22.87 25.94
C GLY A 7 10.96 23.17 24.50
N ARG A 8 11.50 22.39 23.56
CA ARG A 8 11.14 22.48 22.15
C ARG A 8 9.71 21.99 22.02
N ASP A 9 8.79 22.88 21.68
CA ASP A 9 7.39 22.55 21.39
C ASP A 9 7.33 21.52 20.25
N ARG A 10 7.19 20.25 20.63
CA ARG A 10 7.20 19.08 19.73
C ARG A 10 5.83 18.77 19.12
N THR A 11 4.78 19.43 19.59
CA THR A 11 3.38 19.09 19.30
C THR A 11 2.90 19.62 17.95
N GLY A 12 3.23 20.87 17.57
CA GLY A 12 2.81 21.46 16.29
C GLY A 12 3.49 20.87 15.04
N MET A 13 4.74 20.41 15.18
CA MET A 13 5.49 19.78 14.08
C MET A 13 5.07 18.33 13.77
N GLY A 14 4.19 17.73 14.58
CA GLY A 14 3.78 16.34 14.43
C GLY A 14 2.95 16.08 13.16
N VAL A 15 1.93 16.91 12.92
CA VAL A 15 0.94 16.68 11.85
C VAL A 15 1.55 16.87 10.47
N LEU A 16 2.21 18.00 10.20
CA LEU A 16 2.87 18.24 8.90
C LEU A 16 3.95 17.19 8.60
N ARG A 17 4.63 16.68 9.64
CA ARG A 17 5.58 15.59 9.48
C ARG A 17 4.88 14.31 9.07
N ILE A 18 3.72 13.98 9.63
CA ILE A 18 2.93 12.81 9.21
C ILE A 18 2.57 12.89 7.73
N TRP A 19 2.12 14.06 7.27
CA TRP A 19 1.75 14.31 5.87
C TRP A 19 2.92 14.21 4.90
N THR A 20 3.97 15.02 5.13
CA THR A 20 5.15 15.05 4.26
C THR A 20 5.85 13.69 4.19
N THR A 21 5.69 12.87 5.22
CA THR A 21 6.25 11.52 5.25
C THR A 21 5.64 10.60 4.18
N ALA A 22 4.36 10.75 3.83
CA ALA A 22 3.74 9.97 2.76
C ALA A 22 4.41 10.23 1.40
N TYR A 23 4.90 11.45 1.18
CA TYR A 23 5.52 11.89 -0.08
C TYR A 23 7.04 11.66 -0.17
N ARG A 24 7.66 11.08 0.86
CA ARG A 24 9.11 10.80 0.84
C ARG A 24 9.44 9.64 -0.12
N ALA A 25 10.58 9.73 -0.79
CA ALA A 25 11.08 8.67 -1.67
C ALA A 25 11.13 7.28 -1.02
N GLY A 26 11.45 7.20 0.29
CA GLY A 26 11.44 5.94 1.03
C GLY A 26 10.06 5.30 1.16
N THR A 27 8.98 6.09 1.19
CA THR A 27 7.60 5.57 1.21
C THR A 27 7.27 4.94 -0.15
N TRP A 28 7.65 5.59 -1.25
CA TRP A 28 7.45 5.06 -2.60
C TRP A 28 8.22 3.78 -2.89
N ARG A 29 9.46 3.64 -2.38
CA ARG A 29 10.21 2.36 -2.48
C ARG A 29 9.48 1.23 -1.74
N ARG A 30 8.96 1.51 -0.55
CA ARG A 30 8.18 0.53 0.24
C ARG A 30 6.84 0.18 -0.42
N PHE A 31 6.20 1.15 -1.04
CA PHE A 31 5.00 0.89 -1.85
C PHE A 31 5.31 -0.05 -3.01
N GLY A 32 6.35 0.26 -3.79
CA GLY A 32 6.80 -0.63 -4.87
C GLY A 32 7.17 -2.02 -4.35
N TYR A 33 7.73 -2.13 -3.14
CA TYR A 33 8.02 -3.43 -2.54
C TYR A 33 6.76 -4.22 -2.21
N VAL A 34 5.70 -3.58 -1.69
CA VAL A 34 4.41 -4.24 -1.46
C VAL A 34 3.77 -4.70 -2.77
N LEU A 35 3.84 -3.88 -3.83
CA LEU A 35 3.37 -4.28 -5.16
C LEU A 35 4.17 -5.43 -5.76
N LEU A 36 5.48 -5.42 -5.60
CA LEU A 36 6.33 -6.53 -6.01
C LEU A 36 6.20 -7.73 -5.05
N GLY A 37 5.58 -7.57 -3.88
CA GLY A 37 5.44 -8.62 -2.87
C GLY A 37 4.72 -9.85 -3.39
N LEU A 38 3.69 -9.68 -4.23
CA LEU A 38 2.96 -10.78 -4.84
C LEU A 38 3.82 -11.57 -5.84
N PRO A 39 4.40 -10.97 -6.90
CA PRO A 39 5.26 -11.72 -7.82
C PRO A 39 6.51 -12.27 -7.15
N LEU A 40 7.13 -11.54 -6.22
CA LEU A 40 8.29 -12.01 -5.47
C LEU A 40 7.93 -13.17 -4.53
N GLY A 41 6.77 -13.10 -3.87
CA GLY A 41 6.26 -14.16 -3.00
C GLY A 41 5.99 -15.45 -3.78
N VAL A 42 5.32 -15.34 -4.93
CA VAL A 42 5.04 -16.49 -5.82
C VAL A 42 6.35 -17.09 -6.33
N ALA A 43 7.27 -16.27 -6.85
CA ALA A 43 8.57 -16.76 -7.32
C ALA A 43 9.38 -17.42 -6.19
N GLY A 44 9.40 -16.81 -5.01
CA GLY A 44 10.07 -17.35 -3.82
C GLY A 44 9.46 -18.67 -3.35
N LEU A 45 8.14 -18.78 -3.38
CA LEU A 45 7.41 -20.00 -3.02
C LEU A 45 7.73 -21.14 -4.00
N VAL A 46 7.68 -20.87 -5.30
CA VAL A 46 8.06 -21.84 -6.35
C VAL A 46 9.50 -22.29 -6.17
N LEU A 47 10.44 -21.37 -5.93
CA LEU A 47 11.84 -21.71 -5.69
C LEU A 47 12.03 -22.52 -4.40
N ALA A 48 11.31 -22.20 -3.32
CA ALA A 48 11.39 -22.92 -2.06
C ALA A 48 10.87 -24.36 -2.20
N LEU A 49 9.73 -24.55 -2.87
CA LEU A 49 9.15 -25.86 -3.16
C LEU A 49 10.06 -26.70 -4.09
N ALA A 50 10.79 -26.05 -4.99
CA ALA A 50 11.82 -26.69 -5.83
C ALA A 50 13.14 -26.97 -5.09
N GLY A 51 13.22 -26.79 -3.76
CA GLY A 51 14.43 -26.99 -2.96
C GLY A 51 15.50 -25.90 -3.12
N ARG A 52 15.23 -24.84 -3.89
CA ARG A 52 16.15 -23.73 -4.20
C ARG A 52 16.03 -22.56 -3.21
N TRP A 53 15.82 -22.86 -1.93
CA TRP A 53 15.55 -21.87 -0.88
C TRP A 53 16.66 -20.82 -0.71
N ARG A 54 17.94 -21.16 -0.95
CA ARG A 54 19.06 -20.19 -0.91
C ARG A 54 18.95 -19.11 -1.99
N THR A 55 18.40 -19.45 -3.15
CA THR A 55 18.18 -18.47 -4.23
C THR A 55 16.98 -17.59 -3.90
N ALA A 56 15.91 -18.17 -3.36
CA ALA A 56 14.75 -17.41 -2.85
C ALA A 56 15.17 -16.40 -1.76
N ALA A 57 16.00 -16.83 -0.79
CA ALA A 57 16.52 -15.95 0.26
C ALA A 57 17.33 -14.77 -0.30
N ARG A 58 18.26 -15.01 -1.24
CA ARG A 58 19.04 -13.93 -1.89
C ARG A 58 18.17 -12.92 -2.64
N TRP A 59 17.11 -13.39 -3.28
CA TRP A 59 16.14 -12.52 -3.97
C TRP A 59 15.35 -11.66 -2.96
N GLN A 60 14.86 -12.28 -1.88
CA GLN A 60 14.16 -11.58 -0.81
C GLN A 60 15.06 -10.54 -0.12
N GLU A 61 16.32 -10.87 0.16
CA GLU A 61 17.32 -9.94 0.69
C GLU A 61 17.57 -8.75 -0.24
N ARG A 62 17.72 -8.99 -1.55
CA ARG A 62 17.94 -7.91 -2.52
C ARG A 62 16.73 -6.98 -2.60
N ALA A 63 15.53 -7.54 -2.59
CA ALA A 63 14.30 -6.76 -2.58
C ALA A 63 14.13 -5.96 -1.27
N ALA A 64 14.45 -6.57 -0.12
CA ALA A 64 14.39 -5.91 1.18
C ALA A 64 15.38 -4.73 1.28
N ARG A 65 16.62 -4.90 0.79
CA ARG A 65 17.62 -3.82 0.72
C ARG A 65 17.16 -2.67 -0.18
N TRP A 66 16.57 -2.97 -1.35
CA TRP A 66 16.02 -1.93 -2.23
C TRP A 66 14.90 -1.12 -1.56
N ALA A 67 14.10 -1.78 -0.73
CA ALA A 67 13.00 -1.19 0.02
C ALA A 67 13.42 -0.46 1.32
N ASP A 68 14.72 -0.37 1.60
CA ASP A 68 15.27 0.22 2.84
C ASP A 68 14.63 -0.42 4.08
N LEU A 69 14.59 -1.75 4.07
CA LEU A 69 14.19 -2.59 5.20
C LEU A 69 15.45 -3.06 5.93
N PRO A 70 15.40 -3.24 7.27
CA PRO A 70 16.51 -3.80 8.02
C PRO A 70 16.93 -5.17 7.47
N ASP A 71 18.22 -5.48 7.56
CA ASP A 71 18.74 -6.76 7.09
C ASP A 71 17.99 -7.92 7.76
N PRO A 72 17.51 -8.90 6.99
CA PRO A 72 16.81 -10.06 7.52
C PRO A 72 17.79 -10.98 8.27
N ASP A 73 17.29 -11.66 9.29
CA ASP A 73 18.03 -12.72 9.99
C ASP A 73 18.48 -13.83 9.03
N PRO A 74 19.55 -14.59 9.38
CA PRO A 74 20.04 -15.68 8.55
C PRO A 74 18.93 -16.67 8.16
N ALA A 75 18.85 -16.95 6.87
CA ALA A 75 17.79 -17.74 6.27
C ALA A 75 17.93 -19.24 6.63
N THR A 76 16.86 -19.80 7.20
CA THR A 76 16.65 -21.25 7.27
C THR A 76 15.54 -21.64 6.30
N PRO A 77 15.50 -22.90 5.79
CA PRO A 77 14.48 -23.33 4.83
C PRO A 77 13.05 -23.01 5.28
N GLY A 78 12.72 -23.30 6.55
CA GLY A 78 11.40 -23.02 7.11
C GLY A 78 11.08 -21.53 7.21
N ARG A 79 12.07 -20.69 7.55
CA ARG A 79 11.91 -19.23 7.58
C ARG A 79 11.73 -18.65 6.18
N THR A 80 12.47 -19.15 5.18
CA THR A 80 12.31 -18.74 3.78
C THR A 80 10.91 -19.08 3.26
N LEU A 81 10.41 -20.28 3.56
CA LEU A 81 9.04 -20.67 3.18
C LEU A 81 7.99 -19.79 3.87
N GLY A 82 8.10 -19.58 5.19
CA GLY A 82 7.21 -18.70 5.93
C GLY A 82 7.22 -17.25 5.41
N ALA A 83 8.42 -16.73 5.08
CA ALA A 83 8.57 -15.42 4.47
C ALA A 83 7.95 -15.35 3.07
N ALA A 84 8.06 -16.42 2.27
CA ALA A 84 7.44 -16.50 0.95
C ALA A 84 5.90 -16.49 1.04
N VAL A 85 5.31 -17.32 1.91
CA VAL A 85 3.86 -17.35 2.15
C VAL A 85 3.36 -15.99 2.63
N LEU A 86 4.04 -15.40 3.62
CA LEU A 86 3.65 -14.09 4.12
C LEU A 86 3.79 -12.99 3.05
N SER A 87 4.80 -13.07 2.18
CA SER A 87 4.96 -12.15 1.05
C SER A 87 3.83 -12.29 0.04
N VAL A 88 3.37 -13.52 -0.27
CA VAL A 88 2.20 -13.76 -1.13
C VAL A 88 0.95 -13.12 -0.52
N LEU A 89 0.64 -13.41 0.75
CA LEU A 89 -0.56 -12.89 1.42
C LEU A 89 -0.55 -11.36 1.49
N THR A 90 0.55 -10.78 1.95
CA THR A 90 0.69 -9.32 2.07
C THR A 90 0.75 -8.64 0.71
N GLY A 91 1.34 -9.29 -0.30
CA GLY A 91 1.34 -8.85 -1.69
C GLY A 91 -0.07 -8.84 -2.30
N ALA A 92 -0.86 -9.89 -2.07
CA ALA A 92 -2.24 -9.98 -2.52
C ALA A 92 -3.12 -8.88 -1.89
N VAL A 93 -3.01 -8.68 -0.58
CA VAL A 93 -3.71 -7.58 0.12
C VAL A 93 -3.25 -6.23 -0.42
N GLY A 94 -1.94 -6.05 -0.62
CA GLY A 94 -1.37 -4.82 -1.18
C GLY A 94 -1.88 -4.51 -2.59
N TRP A 95 -1.99 -5.53 -3.45
CA TRP A 95 -2.58 -5.42 -4.78
C TRP A 95 -4.06 -5.07 -4.72
N ALA A 96 -4.86 -5.77 -3.90
CA ALA A 96 -6.29 -5.50 -3.75
C ALA A 96 -6.54 -4.06 -3.27
N VAL A 97 -5.80 -3.60 -2.26
CA VAL A 97 -5.89 -2.22 -1.77
C VAL A 97 -5.45 -1.22 -2.84
N THR A 98 -4.36 -1.49 -3.57
CA THR A 98 -3.89 -0.59 -4.63
C THR A 98 -4.88 -0.52 -5.77
N GLN A 99 -5.45 -1.64 -6.19
CA GLN A 99 -6.47 -1.70 -7.23
C GLN A 99 -7.72 -0.93 -6.80
N TYR A 100 -8.20 -1.15 -5.57
CA TYR A 100 -9.36 -0.47 -5.03
C TYR A 100 -9.15 1.05 -4.91
N LEU A 101 -8.01 1.46 -4.37
CA LEU A 101 -7.69 2.89 -4.23
C LEU A 101 -7.37 3.56 -5.56
N GLY A 102 -6.67 2.86 -6.47
CA GLY A 102 -6.44 3.32 -7.83
C GLY A 102 -7.75 3.48 -8.60
N PHE A 103 -8.69 2.56 -8.40
CA PHE A 103 -10.04 2.68 -8.89
C PHE A 103 -10.72 3.92 -8.30
N LEU A 104 -10.70 4.13 -6.98
CA LEU A 104 -11.28 5.33 -6.37
C LEU A 104 -10.66 6.64 -6.88
N VAL A 105 -9.34 6.66 -7.12
CA VAL A 105 -8.65 7.80 -7.72
C VAL A 105 -9.14 8.04 -9.14
N LEU A 106 -9.12 7.01 -9.98
CA LEU A 106 -9.56 7.10 -11.37
C LEU A 106 -11.02 7.53 -11.46
N TYR A 107 -11.85 6.95 -10.59
CA TYR A 107 -13.25 7.27 -10.45
C TYR A 107 -13.48 8.73 -10.02
N SER A 108 -12.72 9.21 -9.03
CA SER A 108 -12.87 10.57 -8.49
C SER A 108 -12.30 11.64 -9.43
N VAL A 109 -11.17 11.36 -10.07
CA VAL A 109 -10.49 12.28 -11.01
C VAL A 109 -11.14 12.26 -12.39
N GLY A 110 -11.59 11.08 -12.83
CA GLY A 110 -12.30 10.88 -14.10
C GLY A 110 -13.77 11.30 -14.04
N TYR A 111 -14.33 11.51 -12.85
CA TYR A 111 -15.70 11.97 -12.62
C TYR A 111 -16.12 13.12 -13.56
N PRO A 112 -15.30 14.17 -13.79
CA PRO A 112 -15.72 15.30 -14.62
C PRO A 112 -15.51 15.05 -16.13
N LEU A 113 -14.66 14.08 -16.50
CA LEU A 113 -14.41 13.71 -17.89
C LEU A 113 -15.46 12.75 -18.46
N ARG A 114 -16.20 12.04 -17.60
CA ARG A 114 -17.16 11.00 -18.02
C ARG A 114 -18.23 11.49 -18.99
N ASN A 115 -18.70 12.73 -18.81
CA ASN A 115 -19.74 13.34 -19.64
C ASN A 115 -19.22 13.63 -21.07
N TYR A 116 -17.90 13.71 -21.24
CA TYR A 116 -17.26 13.95 -22.54
C TYR A 116 -16.84 12.66 -23.24
N VAL A 117 -16.73 11.53 -22.52
CA VAL A 117 -16.26 10.23 -23.05
C VAL A 117 -17.43 9.30 -23.41
N GLY A 118 -18.69 9.74 -23.26
CA GLY A 118 -19.88 8.95 -23.64
C GLY A 118 -20.12 7.72 -22.76
N ALA A 119 -19.49 7.64 -21.59
CA ALA A 119 -19.60 6.50 -20.67
C ALA A 119 -20.94 6.45 -19.89
N GLY A 120 -21.95 7.23 -20.32
CA GLY A 120 -23.26 7.34 -19.67
C GLY A 120 -24.33 6.41 -20.24
N ASP A 121 -24.13 5.89 -21.46
CA ASP A 121 -25.24 5.37 -22.27
C ASP A 121 -25.23 3.84 -22.32
N GLY A 122 -25.00 3.15 -21.19
CA GLY A 122 -25.34 1.73 -20.99
C GLY A 122 -24.74 0.64 -21.91
N GLU A 123 -24.08 0.99 -23.02
CA GLU A 123 -23.63 0.08 -24.08
C GLU A 123 -22.11 0.08 -24.26
N THR A 124 -21.34 0.66 -23.33
CA THR A 124 -19.88 0.60 -23.44
C THR A 124 -19.40 -0.81 -23.06
N ALA A 125 -19.13 -1.62 -24.08
CA ALA A 125 -18.30 -2.80 -23.96
C ALA A 125 -17.03 -2.45 -23.17
N PRO A 126 -16.53 -3.34 -22.29
CA PRO A 126 -15.38 -3.02 -21.46
C PRO A 126 -14.19 -2.64 -22.35
N LEU A 127 -13.60 -1.47 -22.10
CA LEU A 127 -12.37 -1.01 -22.77
C LEU A 127 -11.22 -2.03 -22.62
N VAL A 128 -11.31 -2.94 -21.66
CA VAL A 128 -10.36 -4.03 -21.42
C VAL A 128 -11.14 -5.35 -21.20
N PRO A 129 -11.21 -6.26 -22.20
CA PRO A 129 -12.08 -7.44 -22.17
C PRO A 129 -11.82 -8.43 -21.03
N TRP A 130 -10.57 -8.53 -20.57
CA TRP A 130 -10.12 -9.46 -19.53
C TRP A 130 -10.09 -8.85 -18.13
N LEU A 131 -10.31 -7.53 -18.02
CA LEU A 131 -10.43 -6.85 -16.74
C LEU A 131 -11.92 -6.76 -16.40
N HIS A 132 -12.50 -7.86 -15.93
CA HIS A 132 -13.81 -7.84 -15.27
C HIS A 132 -13.70 -7.16 -13.91
N LEU A 133 -13.31 -5.88 -13.90
CA LEU A 133 -13.83 -4.98 -12.90
C LEU A 133 -15.31 -4.91 -13.23
N SER A 134 -16.11 -5.76 -12.58
CA SER A 134 -17.54 -5.52 -12.48
C SER A 134 -17.68 -4.19 -11.75
N PHE A 135 -17.59 -3.09 -12.50
CA PHE A 135 -18.16 -1.82 -12.08
C PHE A 135 -19.58 -2.23 -11.72
N HIS A 136 -19.91 -2.26 -10.42
CA HIS A 136 -21.30 -2.40 -10.02
C HIS A 136 -22.03 -1.42 -10.91
N GLN A 137 -22.95 -1.94 -11.71
CA GLN A 137 -23.86 -1.14 -12.52
C GLN A 137 -24.52 -0.22 -11.53
N ALA A 138 -23.94 0.95 -11.36
CA ALA A 138 -24.47 1.88 -10.41
C ALA A 138 -25.83 2.26 -10.98
N PRO A 139 -26.85 2.30 -10.13
CA PRO A 139 -28.23 2.30 -10.58
C PRO A 139 -28.42 3.37 -11.65
N PRO A 140 -29.23 3.10 -12.70
CA PRO A 140 -29.60 4.12 -13.68
C PRO A 140 -30.01 5.39 -12.94
N GLY A 141 -29.32 6.50 -13.18
CA GLY A 141 -29.55 7.78 -12.49
C GLY A 141 -28.61 8.10 -11.31
N ALA A 142 -27.85 7.15 -10.77
CA ALA A 142 -26.79 7.44 -9.78
C ALA A 142 -25.72 8.40 -10.33
N TRP A 143 -25.62 8.48 -11.66
CA TRP A 143 -24.66 9.30 -12.41
C TRP A 143 -25.25 10.55 -13.05
N ALA A 144 -26.57 10.69 -13.03
CA ALA A 144 -27.28 11.80 -13.68
C ALA A 144 -27.17 13.13 -12.92
N SER A 145 -26.37 13.20 -11.85
CA SER A 145 -26.17 14.45 -11.12
C SER A 145 -25.46 15.47 -12.01
N THR A 146 -26.23 16.43 -12.50
CA THR A 146 -25.72 17.65 -13.11
C THR A 146 -24.81 18.37 -12.10
N TYR A 147 -23.78 19.08 -12.58
CA TYR A 147 -22.81 19.80 -11.74
C TYR A 147 -23.48 20.72 -10.70
N HIS A 148 -24.72 21.14 -10.94
CA HIS A 148 -25.54 21.94 -10.03
C HIS A 148 -25.71 21.35 -8.62
N SER A 149 -25.58 20.04 -8.45
CA SER A 149 -25.69 19.37 -7.14
C SER A 149 -24.38 18.72 -6.66
N ALA A 150 -23.28 18.88 -7.42
CA ALA A 150 -22.01 18.26 -7.08
C ALA A 150 -21.33 18.99 -5.90
N TRP A 151 -20.65 18.21 -5.05
CA TRP A 151 -19.76 18.78 -4.03
C TRP A 151 -18.62 19.53 -4.71
N GLY A 152 -18.47 20.82 -4.39
CA GLY A 152 -17.54 21.74 -5.07
C GLY A 152 -18.22 22.83 -5.90
N GLY A 153 -19.56 22.80 -5.99
CA GLY A 153 -20.35 23.85 -6.65
C GLY A 153 -20.62 23.58 -8.13
N PRO A 154 -21.31 24.50 -8.82
CA PRO A 154 -21.86 24.26 -10.16
C PRO A 154 -20.79 24.25 -11.27
N THR A 155 -19.51 24.43 -10.93
CA THR A 155 -18.41 24.48 -11.89
C THR A 155 -17.66 23.15 -11.93
N LEU A 156 -17.22 22.78 -13.14
CA LEU A 156 -16.33 21.62 -13.36
C LEU A 156 -15.09 21.69 -12.46
N ALA A 157 -14.48 22.87 -12.38
CA ALA A 157 -13.26 23.10 -11.60
C ALA A 157 -13.50 22.92 -10.09
N GLY A 158 -14.61 23.43 -9.57
CA GLY A 158 -14.96 23.28 -8.16
C GLY A 158 -15.23 21.82 -7.78
N ALA A 159 -16.02 21.11 -8.60
CA ALA A 159 -16.27 19.69 -8.41
C ALA A 159 -14.97 18.87 -8.47
N TRP A 160 -14.11 19.11 -9.47
CA TRP A 160 -12.82 18.43 -9.59
C TRP A 160 -11.91 18.71 -8.39
N ALA A 161 -11.82 19.95 -7.94
CA ALA A 161 -10.95 20.34 -6.83
C ALA A 161 -11.33 19.63 -5.51
N VAL A 162 -12.63 19.50 -5.23
CA VAL A 162 -13.09 18.79 -4.03
C VAL A 162 -12.74 17.31 -4.10
N HIS A 163 -12.95 16.66 -5.23
CA HIS A 163 -12.69 15.22 -5.38
C HIS A 163 -11.18 14.93 -5.39
N ALA A 164 -10.38 15.73 -6.11
CA ALA A 164 -8.93 15.64 -6.08
C ALA A 164 -8.39 15.91 -4.67
N GLY A 165 -8.95 16.92 -3.97
CA GLY A 165 -8.64 17.22 -2.58
C GLY A 165 -8.96 16.05 -1.66
N LEU A 166 -10.13 15.43 -1.78
CA LEU A 166 -10.51 14.27 -0.97
C LEU A 166 -9.54 13.10 -1.19
N VAL A 167 -9.18 12.80 -2.45
CA VAL A 167 -8.19 11.76 -2.79
C VAL A 167 -6.84 12.04 -2.15
N LEU A 168 -6.31 13.25 -2.36
CA LEU A 168 -5.00 13.65 -1.82
C LEU A 168 -4.99 13.66 -0.30
N LEU A 169 -6.11 14.06 0.32
CA LEU A 169 -6.17 14.27 1.76
C LEU A 169 -6.57 13.01 2.56
N THR A 170 -7.26 12.07 1.95
CA THR A 170 -7.78 10.89 2.69
C THR A 170 -7.13 9.60 2.20
N LEU A 171 -7.21 9.33 0.89
CA LEU A 171 -6.79 8.06 0.33
C LEU A 171 -5.27 7.90 0.34
N PHE A 172 -4.53 8.97 0.01
CA PHE A 172 -3.08 8.89 -0.07
C PHE A 172 -2.40 8.65 1.29
N PRO A 173 -2.76 9.36 2.38
CA PRO A 173 -2.29 9.01 3.71
C PRO A 173 -2.70 7.59 4.11
N LEU A 174 -3.97 7.22 3.92
CA LEU A 174 -4.47 5.89 4.29
C LEU A 174 -3.66 4.78 3.60
N LEU A 175 -3.38 4.92 2.31
CA LEU A 175 -2.53 4.01 1.55
C LEU A 175 -1.12 3.92 2.17
N ALA A 176 -0.48 5.06 2.42
CA ALA A 176 0.86 5.11 3.00
C ALA A 176 0.92 4.45 4.40
N TRP A 177 -0.12 4.61 5.21
CA TRP A 177 -0.24 3.98 6.54
C TRP A 177 -0.48 2.47 6.43
N THR A 178 -1.35 2.03 5.52
CA THR A 178 -1.60 0.60 5.25
C THR A 178 -0.33 -0.11 4.79
N ILE A 179 0.42 0.48 3.84
CA ILE A 179 1.71 -0.05 3.37
C ILE A 179 2.69 -0.19 4.53
N ARG A 180 2.73 0.79 5.43
CA ARG A 180 3.57 0.72 6.63
C ARG A 180 3.15 -0.39 7.58
N GLY A 181 1.85 -0.57 7.79
CA GLY A 181 1.32 -1.68 8.59
C GLY A 181 1.72 -3.02 8.00
N LEU A 182 1.51 -3.23 6.71
CA LEU A 182 1.86 -4.45 5.99
C LEU A 182 3.37 -4.73 6.04
N ALA A 183 4.20 -3.71 5.79
CA ALA A 183 5.65 -3.83 5.88
C ALA A 183 6.17 -4.13 7.29
N ARG A 184 5.39 -3.82 8.35
CA ARG A 184 5.69 -4.25 9.73
C ARG A 184 5.29 -5.69 9.96
N LEU A 185 4.13 -6.13 9.46
CA LEU A 185 3.66 -7.51 9.58
C LEU A 185 4.61 -8.50 8.92
N GLN A 186 5.18 -8.14 7.76
CA GLN A 186 6.22 -8.93 7.08
C GLN A 186 7.47 -9.20 7.94
N ARG A 187 7.69 -8.44 9.02
CA ARG A 187 8.84 -8.58 9.93
C ARG A 187 8.56 -9.42 11.17
N ALA A 188 7.29 -9.64 11.50
CA ALA A 188 6.90 -10.29 12.76
C ALA A 188 7.41 -11.74 12.93
N PRO A 189 7.43 -12.60 11.88
CA PRO A 189 7.86 -14.00 12.05
C PRO A 189 9.34 -14.21 12.38
N LEU A 190 10.17 -13.18 12.27
CA LEU A 190 11.62 -13.28 12.51
C LEU A 190 12.00 -13.08 13.98
N ARG A 191 11.11 -12.53 14.81
CA ARG A 191 11.35 -12.31 16.24
C ARG A 191 11.02 -13.55 17.07
N HIS A 192 11.55 -14.72 16.73
CA HIS A 192 11.71 -15.72 17.78
C HIS A 192 12.87 -15.28 18.67
N ARG A 193 12.53 -14.63 19.79
CA ARG A 193 13.44 -14.54 20.93
C ARG A 193 13.81 -15.98 21.28
N PRO A 194 15.08 -16.41 21.16
CA PRO A 194 15.49 -17.67 21.76
C PRO A 194 15.08 -17.58 23.22
N ALA A 195 14.25 -18.52 23.65
CA ALA A 195 13.86 -18.66 25.03
C ALA A 195 15.15 -18.57 25.84
N THR A 196 15.15 -17.59 26.71
CA THR A 196 16.24 -17.24 27.60
C THR A 196 16.86 -18.54 28.08
N ARG A 197 18.16 -18.66 27.81
CA ARG A 197 19.10 -19.65 28.32
C ARG A 197 19.21 -19.52 29.85
N ALA A 198 18.06 -19.44 30.54
CA ALA A 198 17.88 -19.06 31.93
C ALA A 198 18.08 -20.22 32.91
N VAL A 199 18.51 -21.39 32.43
CA VAL A 199 18.77 -22.54 33.32
C VAL A 199 20.23 -23.01 33.26
N ARG A 200 21.08 -22.44 32.39
CA ARG A 200 22.52 -22.79 32.34
C ARG A 200 23.42 -21.85 33.17
N LEU A 201 22.83 -21.14 34.12
CA LEU A 201 23.53 -20.38 35.18
C LEU A 201 23.09 -20.82 36.59
N ALA A 202 22.36 -21.95 36.69
CA ALA A 202 21.97 -22.56 37.97
C ALA A 202 22.81 -23.82 38.30
N SER A 203 23.99 -23.97 37.68
CA SER A 203 24.96 -25.05 37.91
C SER A 203 26.30 -24.47 38.32
#